data_AF-A0A945I613-F1
#
_entry.id   AF-A0A945I613-F1
#
_cell.length_a   1.000
_cell.length_b   1.000
_cell.length_c   1.000
_cell.angle_alpha   90.00
_cell.angle_beta   90.00
_cell.angle_gamma   90.00
#
_symmetry.space_group_name_H-M   'P 1'
#
loop_
_entity.id
_entity.type
_entity.pdbx_description
1 polymer ?
#
loop_
_entity_poly.entity_id
_entity_poly.type
_entity_poly.pdbx_seq_one_letter_code
_entity_poly.pdbx_strand_id
1 'polypeptide(L)'
;MKFSLILWGLSWLLKVTAWRHASFKARLKEKDLIAQIKIADDSRGRIFIFKDGKVTSKAGVHPEPDICLAFKSTEIAVELLMPPVDYQQQIDAQKEFNLTMTGDDADAYWFAQTIMLTQNIDWKFGIDLPDGSKRFTSNTNGGPVFVYVKDDKIIRITPIEFDDSDPGTWTIEARGKSFTPPRQSSLSPHGQNWKSMVYSPDRILTPLKRVDFDPNGERNIQNRGKSGYEPISWDEALDMVAGEIQRVKRDYGPGSMASSHGSHHTFGNVGYYLSANFRFMNLVGHTEIHHNPDSWEGWY
;
A
#
# COMPACT_ATOMS: atom_id res chain seq x y z
N MET A 1 28.46 20.82 6.83
CA MET A 1 28.83 19.63 7.64
C MET A 1 27.65 18.70 7.92
N LYS A 2 26.57 19.17 8.58
CA LYS A 2 25.39 18.37 9.00
C LYS A 2 24.84 17.40 7.94
N PHE A 3 24.51 17.88 6.73
CA PHE A 3 24.02 17.02 5.64
C PHE A 3 24.88 15.78 5.37
N SER A 4 26.21 15.92 5.31
CA SER A 4 27.10 14.78 5.05
C SER A 4 27.18 13.80 6.20
N LEU A 5 27.02 14.29 7.45
CA LEU A 5 26.94 13.44 8.64
C LEU A 5 25.62 12.64 8.64
N ILE A 6 24.50 13.26 8.27
CA ILE A 6 23.19 12.59 8.13
C ILE A 6 23.31 11.45 7.11
N LEU A 7 23.84 11.72 5.92
CA LEU A 7 23.96 10.68 4.88
C LEU A 7 24.96 9.57 5.27
N TRP A 8 26.04 9.93 5.98
CA TRP A 8 26.96 8.93 6.53
C TRP A 8 26.27 8.06 7.60
N GLY A 9 25.50 8.68 8.49
CA GLY A 9 24.67 8.01 9.49
C GLY A 9 23.65 7.07 8.87
N LEU A 10 22.97 7.49 7.78
CA LEU A 10 22.07 6.63 7.01
C LEU A 10 22.80 5.39 6.47
N SER A 11 24.03 5.55 5.95
CA SER A 11 24.80 4.38 5.51
C SER A 11 25.11 3.42 6.64
N TRP A 12 25.41 3.94 7.84
CA TRP A 12 25.66 3.11 9.01
C TRP A 12 24.37 2.42 9.48
N LEU A 13 23.25 3.15 9.53
CA LEU A 13 21.93 2.61 9.85
C LEU A 13 21.58 1.43 8.95
N LEU A 14 21.68 1.59 7.62
CA LEU A 14 21.41 0.51 6.67
C LEU A 14 22.28 -0.73 6.92
N LYS A 15 23.57 -0.55 7.25
CA LYS A 15 24.49 -1.66 7.56
C LYS A 15 24.13 -2.36 8.86
N VAL A 16 23.82 -1.60 9.91
CA VAL A 16 23.46 -2.15 11.22
C VAL A 16 22.13 -2.88 11.14
N THR A 17 21.13 -2.32 10.45
CA THR A 17 19.84 -2.99 10.23
C THR A 17 20.04 -4.29 9.43
N ALA A 18 20.84 -4.29 8.36
CA ALA A 18 21.16 -5.51 7.62
C ALA A 18 21.91 -6.56 8.45
N TRP A 19 22.74 -6.14 9.40
CA TRP A 19 23.44 -7.04 10.31
C TRP A 19 22.50 -7.64 11.36
N ARG A 20 21.55 -6.85 11.89
CA ARG A 20 20.63 -7.29 12.95
C ARG A 20 19.46 -8.12 12.43
N HIS A 21 18.97 -7.85 11.21
CA HIS A 21 17.75 -8.46 10.69
C HIS A 21 18.00 -9.20 9.37
N ALA A 22 17.81 -10.53 9.39
CA ALA A 22 17.95 -11.36 8.21
C ALA A 22 16.97 -10.98 7.09
N SER A 23 15.75 -10.55 7.44
CA SER A 23 14.75 -10.03 6.50
C SER A 23 15.22 -8.77 5.78
N PHE A 24 15.88 -7.84 6.48
CA PHE A 24 16.46 -6.66 5.84
C PHE A 24 17.59 -7.03 4.87
N LYS A 25 18.44 -7.99 5.27
CA LYS A 25 19.48 -8.51 4.37
C LYS A 25 18.90 -9.19 3.13
N ALA A 26 17.77 -9.89 3.26
CA ALA A 26 17.04 -10.44 2.12
C ALA A 26 16.50 -9.33 1.22
N ARG A 27 15.90 -8.27 1.80
CA ARG A 27 15.47 -7.07 1.06
C ARG A 27 16.60 -6.45 0.23
N LEU A 28 17.80 -6.32 0.81
CA LEU A 28 18.97 -5.79 0.08
C LEU A 28 19.46 -6.69 -1.07
N LYS A 29 19.07 -7.96 -1.13
CA LYS A 29 19.45 -8.87 -2.22
C LYS A 29 18.50 -8.80 -3.42
N GLU A 30 17.35 -8.15 -3.26
CA GLU A 30 16.35 -8.07 -4.33
C GLU A 30 16.82 -7.22 -5.52
N LYS A 31 17.73 -6.26 -5.28
CA LYS A 31 18.25 -5.35 -6.31
C LYS A 31 19.72 -4.99 -6.07
N ASP A 32 20.46 -4.93 -7.18
CA ASP A 32 21.72 -4.22 -7.28
C ASP A 32 21.42 -2.82 -7.80
N LEU A 33 21.85 -1.78 -7.08
CA LEU A 33 21.44 -0.39 -7.33
C LEU A 33 22.49 0.61 -6.83
N ILE A 34 22.79 1.63 -7.63
CA ILE A 34 23.54 2.82 -7.26
C ILE A 34 22.55 3.96 -7.03
N ALA A 35 22.24 4.20 -5.75
CA ALA A 35 21.44 5.34 -5.34
C ALA A 35 22.35 6.50 -4.93
N GLN A 36 21.93 7.74 -5.17
CA GLN A 36 22.61 8.90 -4.61
C GLN A 36 21.66 9.91 -3.98
N ILE A 37 22.16 10.58 -2.94
CA ILE A 37 21.49 11.72 -2.33
C ILE A 37 22.46 12.91 -2.39
N LYS A 38 22.02 14.03 -2.98
CA LYS A 38 22.87 15.21 -3.23
C LYS A 38 22.16 16.54 -3.01
N ILE A 39 22.94 17.61 -2.99
CA ILE A 39 22.46 18.97 -3.23
C ILE A 39 22.45 19.21 -4.75
N ALA A 40 21.44 19.92 -5.25
CA ALA A 40 21.19 20.10 -6.66
C ALA A 40 22.38 20.70 -7.43
N ASP A 41 23.19 21.53 -6.77
CA ASP A 41 24.40 22.18 -7.31
C ASP A 41 25.66 21.29 -7.29
N ASP A 42 25.53 20.01 -6.96
CA ASP A 42 26.61 19.02 -6.85
C ASP A 42 27.70 19.35 -5.82
N SER A 43 27.50 20.37 -4.99
CA SER A 43 28.47 20.77 -3.96
C SER A 43 28.71 19.66 -2.94
N ARG A 44 27.68 18.86 -2.64
CA ARG A 44 27.72 17.79 -1.63
C ARG A 44 26.79 16.65 -2.02
N GLY A 45 27.24 15.42 -1.81
CA GLY A 45 26.42 14.23 -1.96
C GLY A 45 27.04 13.00 -1.32
N ARG A 46 26.27 11.91 -1.28
CA ARG A 46 26.75 10.57 -0.95
C ARG A 46 26.11 9.57 -1.88
N ILE A 47 26.95 8.63 -2.32
CA ILE A 47 26.60 7.51 -3.18
C ILE A 47 26.41 6.29 -2.27
N PHE A 48 25.31 5.57 -2.47
CA PHE A 48 24.97 4.31 -1.81
C PHE A 48 24.95 3.22 -2.87
N ILE A 49 25.79 2.20 -2.69
CA ILE A 49 25.91 1.08 -3.63
C ILE A 49 25.36 -0.15 -2.93
N PHE A 50 24.23 -0.64 -3.43
CA PHE A 50 23.62 -1.91 -3.06
C PHE A 50 24.10 -2.97 -4.04
N LYS A 51 24.75 -4.01 -3.51
CA LYS A 51 25.25 -5.11 -4.33
C LYS A 51 25.29 -6.40 -3.53
N ASP A 52 24.73 -7.48 -4.07
CA ASP A 52 24.76 -8.82 -3.46
C ASP A 52 24.28 -8.84 -1.98
N GLY A 53 23.26 -8.03 -1.66
CA GLY A 53 22.74 -7.93 -0.28
C GLY A 53 23.62 -7.13 0.69
N LYS A 54 24.60 -6.38 0.18
CA LYS A 54 25.46 -5.50 0.97
C LYS A 54 25.27 -4.06 0.53
N VAL A 55 25.40 -3.13 1.49
CA VAL A 55 25.41 -1.71 1.23
C VAL A 55 26.79 -1.12 1.53
N THR A 56 27.33 -0.38 0.58
CA THR A 56 28.52 0.45 0.77
C THR A 56 28.19 1.91 0.44
N SER A 57 28.98 2.86 0.94
CA SER A 57 28.77 4.26 0.59
C SER A 57 30.07 5.05 0.55
N LYS A 58 30.10 6.07 -0.30
CA LYS A 58 31.23 7.02 -0.43
C LYS A 58 30.71 8.44 -0.60
N ALA A 59 31.43 9.42 -0.06
CA ALA A 59 31.12 10.82 -0.29
C ALA A 59 31.38 11.18 -1.76
N GLY A 60 30.59 12.09 -2.32
CA GLY A 60 30.69 12.53 -3.72
C GLY A 60 29.36 12.40 -4.46
N VAL A 61 29.40 12.72 -5.75
CA VAL A 61 28.28 12.64 -6.68
C VAL A 61 28.68 11.65 -7.80
N HIS A 62 27.78 10.74 -8.14
CA HIS A 62 27.97 9.80 -9.23
C HIS A 62 27.49 10.46 -10.54
N PRO A 63 28.22 10.32 -11.66
CA PRO A 63 27.78 10.90 -12.94
C PRO A 63 26.50 10.23 -13.47
N GLU A 64 26.37 8.92 -13.27
CA GLU A 64 25.25 8.11 -13.81
C GLU A 64 24.72 7.17 -12.72
N PRO A 65 24.02 7.69 -11.70
CA PRO A 65 23.35 6.82 -10.73
C PRO A 65 22.10 6.21 -11.34
N ASP A 66 21.66 5.06 -10.82
CA ASP A 66 20.36 4.49 -11.21
C ASP A 66 19.21 5.35 -10.69
N ILE A 67 19.36 5.89 -9.46
CA ILE A 67 18.42 6.85 -8.88
C ILE A 67 19.14 8.01 -8.17
N CYS A 68 18.55 9.19 -8.20
CA CYS A 68 19.09 10.39 -7.57
C CYS A 68 18.01 11.19 -6.85
N LEU A 69 18.20 11.39 -5.54
CA LEU A 69 17.44 12.33 -4.73
C LEU A 69 18.24 13.63 -4.58
N ALA A 70 17.78 14.72 -5.18
CA ALA A 70 18.45 16.02 -5.13
C ALA A 70 17.62 17.06 -4.36
N PHE A 71 18.23 17.67 -3.36
CA PHE A 71 17.67 18.76 -2.57
C PHE A 71 18.19 20.10 -3.08
N LYS A 72 17.33 21.12 -3.11
CA LYS A 72 17.69 22.46 -3.58
C LYS A 72 18.80 23.13 -2.76
N SER A 73 18.83 22.90 -1.45
CA SER A 73 19.87 23.44 -0.56
C SER A 73 20.18 22.50 0.61
N THR A 74 21.29 22.77 1.30
CA THR A 74 21.69 22.00 2.49
C THR A 74 20.72 22.16 3.66
N GLU A 75 20.09 23.31 3.79
CA GLU A 75 19.17 23.65 4.87
C GLU A 75 17.90 22.81 4.72
N ILE A 76 17.31 22.84 3.53
CA ILE A 76 16.15 22.03 3.15
C ILE A 76 16.46 20.54 3.34
N ALA A 77 17.63 20.09 2.89
CA ALA A 77 18.01 18.68 3.02
C ALA A 77 18.12 18.24 4.50
N VAL A 78 18.67 19.09 5.36
CA VAL A 78 18.79 18.80 6.79
C VAL A 78 17.40 18.81 7.45
N GLU A 79 16.56 19.78 7.13
CA GLU A 79 15.19 19.88 7.65
C GLU A 79 14.36 18.65 7.31
N LEU A 80 14.36 18.23 6.04
CA LEU A 80 13.52 17.12 5.57
C LEU A 80 14.02 15.72 5.96
N LEU A 81 15.31 15.56 6.30
CA LEU A 81 15.92 14.27 6.64
C LEU A 81 16.10 14.05 8.14
N MET A 82 15.98 15.09 8.97
CA MET A 82 16.18 14.98 10.41
C MET A 82 14.90 14.49 11.11
N PRO A 83 14.98 13.45 11.96
CA PRO A 83 13.84 13.04 12.79
C PRO A 83 13.47 14.08 13.87
N PRO A 84 12.19 14.19 14.26
CA PRO A 84 11.04 13.48 13.69
C PRO A 84 10.72 14.01 12.28
N VAL A 85 10.51 13.09 11.33
CA VAL A 85 10.24 13.45 9.94
C VAL A 85 8.82 13.97 9.81
N ASP A 86 8.68 15.18 9.26
CA ASP A 86 7.39 15.73 8.85
C ASP A 86 7.10 15.38 7.38
N TYR A 87 6.19 14.42 7.19
CA TYR A 87 5.80 13.97 5.85
C TYR A 87 5.02 15.04 5.07
N GLN A 88 4.30 15.95 5.73
CA GLN A 88 3.62 17.04 5.07
C GLN A 88 4.64 17.98 4.43
N GLN A 89 5.70 18.33 5.17
CA GLN A 89 6.80 19.14 4.62
C GLN A 89 7.53 18.46 3.47
N GLN A 90 7.72 17.13 3.50
CA GLN A 90 8.30 16.41 2.36
C GLN A 90 7.42 16.50 1.11
N ILE A 91 6.11 16.36 1.27
CA ILE A 91 5.13 16.48 0.16
C ILE A 91 5.18 17.90 -0.42
N ASP A 92 5.16 18.91 0.43
CA ASP A 92 5.17 20.31 -0.02
C ASP A 92 6.51 20.67 -0.68
N ALA A 93 7.64 20.20 -0.15
CA ALA A 93 8.94 20.37 -0.77
C ALA A 93 9.04 19.72 -2.17
N GLN A 94 8.39 18.58 -2.39
CA GLN A 94 8.32 17.97 -3.73
C GLN A 94 7.47 18.82 -4.69
N LYS A 95 6.31 19.31 -4.24
CA LYS A 95 5.44 20.19 -5.05
C LYS A 95 6.11 21.52 -5.42
N GLU A 96 6.93 22.05 -4.53
CA GLU A 96 7.70 23.28 -4.73
C GLU A 96 9.04 23.07 -5.47
N PHE A 97 9.32 21.85 -5.92
CA PHE A 97 10.58 21.47 -6.58
C PHE A 97 11.83 21.72 -5.71
N ASN A 98 11.67 21.76 -4.39
CA ASN A 98 12.77 21.83 -3.42
C ASN A 98 13.43 20.46 -3.21
N LEU A 99 12.74 19.38 -3.58
CA LEU A 99 13.20 17.99 -3.58
C LEU A 99 12.82 17.34 -4.91
N THR A 100 13.78 16.72 -5.58
CA THR A 100 13.57 16.00 -6.85
C THR A 100 14.07 14.57 -6.73
N MET A 101 13.32 13.61 -7.29
CA MET A 101 13.74 12.22 -7.45
C MET A 101 13.81 11.92 -8.94
N THR A 102 14.93 11.40 -9.42
CA THR A 102 15.11 10.95 -10.80
C THR A 102 15.61 9.51 -10.82
N GLY A 103 15.33 8.79 -11.91
CA GLY A 103 15.65 7.37 -12.09
C GLY A 103 14.40 6.56 -12.42
N ASP A 104 14.54 5.23 -12.46
CA ASP A 104 13.40 4.34 -12.62
C ASP A 104 12.48 4.39 -11.38
N ASP A 105 11.17 4.45 -11.59
CA ASP A 105 10.17 4.60 -10.52
C ASP A 105 10.16 3.40 -9.57
N ALA A 106 10.33 2.17 -10.09
CA ALA A 106 10.37 0.97 -9.25
C ALA A 106 11.64 0.93 -8.39
N ASP A 107 12.76 1.40 -8.93
CA ASP A 107 14.01 1.53 -8.17
C ASP A 107 13.94 2.63 -7.10
N ALA A 108 13.37 3.79 -7.45
CA ALA A 108 13.17 4.90 -6.52
C ALA A 108 12.23 4.49 -5.37
N TYR A 109 11.13 3.81 -5.69
CA TYR A 109 10.21 3.25 -4.71
C TYR A 109 10.90 2.18 -3.85
N TRP A 110 11.65 1.26 -4.46
CA TRP A 110 12.39 0.23 -3.73
C TRP A 110 13.36 0.83 -2.71
N PHE A 111 14.11 1.86 -3.11
CA PHE A 111 15.06 2.55 -2.24
C PHE A 111 14.36 3.29 -1.09
N ALA A 112 13.30 4.04 -1.38
CA ALA A 112 12.51 4.75 -0.37
C ALA A 112 11.93 3.78 0.67
N GLN A 113 11.29 2.69 0.22
CA GLN A 113 10.76 1.64 1.12
C GLN A 113 11.86 0.96 1.94
N THR A 114 13.05 0.75 1.35
CA THR A 114 14.19 0.15 2.06
C THR A 114 14.70 1.07 3.17
N ILE A 115 14.72 2.39 2.96
CA ILE A 115 15.04 3.35 4.02
C ILE A 115 13.95 3.33 5.09
N MET A 116 12.67 3.39 4.71
CA MET A 116 11.54 3.38 5.65
C MET A 116 11.51 2.11 6.51
N LEU A 117 11.87 0.96 5.93
CA LEU A 117 11.99 -0.30 6.67
C LEU A 117 12.97 -0.21 7.86
N THR A 118 14.03 0.60 7.78
CA THR A 118 14.94 0.78 8.92
C THR A 118 14.25 1.37 10.17
N GLN A 119 13.11 2.04 10.00
CA GLN A 119 12.36 2.69 11.07
C GLN A 119 11.29 1.77 11.69
N ASN A 120 10.83 0.75 10.97
CA ASN A 120 9.68 -0.07 11.36
C ASN A 120 9.92 -1.59 11.25
N ILE A 121 11.13 -2.06 10.96
CA ILE A 121 11.43 -3.49 10.81
C ILE A 121 11.09 -4.34 12.05
N ASP A 122 11.15 -3.74 13.24
CA ASP A 122 10.80 -4.39 14.49
C ASP A 122 9.33 -4.21 14.89
N TRP A 123 8.55 -3.48 14.09
CA TRP A 123 7.12 -3.32 14.34
C TRP A 123 6.43 -4.66 14.17
N LYS A 124 5.74 -5.07 15.24
CA LYS A 124 4.92 -6.27 15.24
C LYS A 124 3.47 -5.86 15.13
N PHE A 125 2.77 -6.45 14.17
CA PHE A 125 1.32 -6.32 14.06
C PHE A 125 0.66 -7.43 14.87
N GLY A 126 -0.32 -7.06 15.68
CA GLY A 126 -1.07 -7.98 16.54
C GLY A 126 -0.39 -8.32 17.88
N ILE A 127 -1.13 -9.03 18.71
CA ILE A 127 -0.77 -9.38 20.10
C ILE A 127 -0.70 -10.90 20.22
N ASP A 128 0.42 -11.42 20.71
CA ASP A 128 0.57 -12.86 21.00
C ASP A 128 -0.24 -13.25 22.24
N LEU A 129 -0.96 -14.37 22.15
CA LEU A 129 -1.83 -14.87 23.21
C LEU A 129 -1.29 -16.15 23.86
N PRO A 130 -1.69 -16.46 25.11
CA PRO A 130 -1.22 -17.66 25.82
C PRO A 130 -1.56 -19.00 25.13
N ASP A 131 -2.58 -19.05 24.29
CA ASP A 131 -2.99 -20.24 23.53
C ASP A 131 -2.15 -20.48 22.26
N GLY A 132 -1.13 -19.65 22.04
CA GLY A 132 -0.23 -19.65 20.89
C GLY A 132 -0.85 -19.02 19.63
N SER A 133 -2.05 -18.44 19.72
CA SER A 133 -2.61 -17.64 18.64
C SER A 133 -2.14 -16.18 18.72
N LYS A 134 -2.25 -15.46 17.61
CA LYS A 134 -1.99 -14.02 17.52
C LYS A 134 -3.30 -13.28 17.20
N ARG A 135 -3.61 -12.25 18.00
CA ARG A 135 -4.80 -11.40 17.83
C ARG A 135 -4.44 -10.14 17.06
N PHE A 136 -5.07 -9.96 15.91
CA PHE A 136 -5.01 -8.76 15.08
C PHE A 136 -6.30 -7.96 15.20
N THR A 137 -6.29 -6.75 14.64
CA THR A 137 -7.49 -5.94 14.42
C THR A 137 -7.78 -5.85 12.93
N SER A 138 -9.05 -5.84 12.58
CA SER A 138 -9.53 -5.56 11.23
C SER A 138 -10.91 -4.91 11.31
N ASN A 139 -11.48 -4.57 10.17
CA ASN A 139 -12.83 -4.04 10.09
C ASN A 139 -13.62 -4.71 8.96
N THR A 140 -14.94 -4.74 9.14
CA THR A 140 -15.90 -5.25 8.17
C THR A 140 -16.98 -4.20 7.96
N ASN A 141 -17.81 -4.37 6.94
CA ASN A 141 -19.01 -3.50 6.78
C ASN A 141 -20.01 -3.71 7.93
N GLY A 142 -19.85 -4.79 8.70
CA GLY A 142 -20.66 -5.10 9.87
C GLY A 142 -20.14 -4.54 11.20
N GLY A 143 -18.94 -3.94 11.21
CA GLY A 143 -18.28 -3.43 12.41
C GLY A 143 -16.85 -3.95 12.62
N PRO A 144 -16.10 -3.34 13.57
CA PRO A 144 -14.70 -3.65 13.83
C PRO A 144 -14.55 -4.95 14.61
N VAL A 145 -13.45 -5.67 14.33
CA VAL A 145 -13.26 -7.03 14.81
C VAL A 145 -11.84 -7.29 15.31
N PHE A 146 -11.74 -8.14 16.32
CA PHE A 146 -10.52 -8.90 16.56
C PHE A 146 -10.47 -10.12 15.65
N VAL A 147 -9.31 -10.38 15.05
CA VAL A 147 -9.04 -11.52 14.18
C VAL A 147 -7.95 -12.36 14.83
N TYR A 148 -8.26 -13.62 15.13
CA TYR A 148 -7.31 -14.52 15.79
C TYR A 148 -6.76 -15.49 14.75
N VAL A 149 -5.44 -15.56 14.69
CA VAL A 149 -4.71 -16.36 13.70
C VAL A 149 -3.80 -17.34 14.44
N LYS A 150 -3.78 -18.59 13.98
CA LYS A 150 -2.87 -19.63 14.44
C LYS A 150 -2.47 -20.47 13.24
N ASP A 151 -1.18 -20.78 13.12
CA ASP A 151 -0.61 -21.53 12.00
C ASP A 151 -1.03 -20.95 10.64
N ASP A 152 -0.89 -19.62 10.50
CA ASP A 152 -1.29 -18.82 9.33
C ASP A 152 -2.76 -18.95 8.89
N LYS A 153 -3.63 -19.41 9.79
CA LYS A 153 -5.06 -19.57 9.54
C LYS A 153 -5.90 -18.74 10.51
N ILE A 154 -6.91 -18.04 9.99
CA ILE A 154 -7.92 -17.37 10.82
C ILE A 154 -8.73 -18.46 11.52
N ILE A 155 -8.67 -18.50 12.85
CA ILE A 155 -9.41 -19.47 13.66
C ILE A 155 -10.77 -18.90 14.10
N ARG A 156 -10.83 -17.61 14.46
CA ARG A 156 -12.07 -16.93 14.86
C ARG A 156 -12.00 -15.43 14.62
N ILE A 157 -13.18 -14.81 14.55
CA ILE A 157 -13.39 -13.36 14.48
C ILE A 157 -14.38 -13.02 15.60
N THR A 158 -14.12 -11.97 16.37
CA THR A 158 -15.00 -11.53 17.47
C THR A 158 -15.18 -10.01 17.44
N PRO A 159 -16.21 -9.47 18.11
CA PRO A 159 -16.23 -8.05 18.47
C PRO A 159 -14.96 -7.64 19.23
N ILE A 160 -14.69 -6.34 19.27
CA ILE A 160 -13.62 -5.75 20.04
C ILE A 160 -14.15 -5.45 21.44
N GLU A 161 -13.50 -6.02 22.44
CA GLU A 161 -13.69 -5.71 23.86
C GLU A 161 -12.60 -4.71 24.26
N PHE A 162 -13.00 -3.58 24.87
CA PHE A 162 -12.07 -2.55 25.33
C PHE A 162 -11.61 -2.87 26.76
N ASP A 163 -10.32 -2.68 27.03
CA ASP A 163 -9.75 -2.91 28.37
C ASP A 163 -9.56 -1.59 29.13
N ASP A 164 -8.99 -1.64 30.33
CA ASP A 164 -8.82 -0.45 31.19
C ASP A 164 -7.75 0.52 30.67
N SER A 165 -6.94 0.12 29.67
CA SER A 165 -6.00 1.01 28.98
C SER A 165 -6.66 1.86 27.91
N ASP A 166 -7.85 1.47 27.44
CA ASP A 166 -8.65 2.26 26.51
C ASP A 166 -9.37 3.41 27.24
N PRO A 167 -9.54 4.59 26.61
CA PRO A 167 -10.28 5.70 27.21
C PRO A 167 -11.68 5.32 27.73
N GLY A 168 -12.12 6.02 28.77
CA GLY A 168 -13.49 5.91 29.29
C GLY A 168 -14.56 6.20 28.22
N THR A 169 -15.75 5.66 28.40
CA THR A 169 -16.89 6.01 27.54
C THR A 169 -17.64 7.23 28.10
N TRP A 170 -18.47 7.84 27.27
CA TRP A 170 -19.39 8.90 27.68
C TRP A 170 -20.52 8.35 28.58
N THR A 171 -21.09 9.22 29.42
CA THR A 171 -22.25 8.94 30.28
C THR A 171 -23.28 10.06 30.12
N ILE A 172 -24.55 9.70 30.00
CA ILE A 172 -25.67 10.65 29.97
C ILE A 172 -26.47 10.53 31.27
N GLU A 173 -26.69 11.65 31.94
CA GLU A 173 -27.57 11.75 33.11
C GLU A 173 -28.97 12.20 32.68
N ALA A 174 -29.98 11.37 32.92
CA ALA A 174 -31.37 11.70 32.59
C ALA A 174 -32.35 11.06 33.59
N ARG A 175 -33.34 11.84 34.03
CA ARG A 175 -34.42 11.38 34.93
C ARG A 175 -33.89 10.71 36.22
N GLY A 176 -32.81 11.26 36.77
CA GLY A 176 -32.17 10.73 37.99
C GLY A 176 -31.42 9.41 37.79
N LYS A 177 -31.06 9.05 36.56
CA LYS A 177 -30.29 7.85 36.22
C LYS A 177 -29.10 8.18 35.31
N SER A 178 -28.04 7.42 35.47
CA SER A 178 -26.85 7.43 34.61
C SER A 178 -26.95 6.34 33.54
N PHE A 179 -26.70 6.69 32.29
CA PHE A 179 -26.68 5.77 31.15
C PHE A 179 -25.30 5.78 30.51
N THR A 180 -24.63 4.64 30.56
CA THR A 180 -23.27 4.44 30.06
C THR A 180 -23.28 3.22 29.13
N PRO A 181 -22.77 3.32 27.89
CA PRO A 181 -22.78 2.18 26.97
C PRO A 181 -21.77 1.10 27.40
N PRO A 182 -21.94 -0.15 26.95
CA PRO A 182 -20.98 -1.21 27.18
C PRO A 182 -19.59 -0.89 26.59
N ARG A 183 -18.53 -1.34 27.25
CA ARG A 183 -17.13 -1.23 26.76
C ARG A 183 -16.79 -2.33 25.74
N GLN A 184 -17.59 -2.44 24.69
CA GLN A 184 -17.37 -3.37 23.59
C GLN A 184 -18.01 -2.86 22.30
N SER A 185 -17.46 -3.26 21.15
CA SER A 185 -18.13 -3.10 19.86
C SER A 185 -19.28 -4.11 19.71
N SER A 186 -20.11 -3.89 18.70
CA SER A 186 -21.10 -4.87 18.24
C SER A 186 -20.83 -5.19 16.77
N LEU A 187 -21.34 -6.34 16.32
CA LEU A 187 -21.07 -6.85 14.98
C LEU A 187 -22.36 -7.37 14.33
N SER A 188 -22.62 -6.95 13.10
CA SER A 188 -23.73 -7.47 12.30
C SER A 188 -23.58 -8.98 12.03
N PRO A 189 -24.68 -9.70 11.72
CA PRO A 189 -24.59 -11.13 11.39
C PRO A 189 -23.68 -11.44 10.20
N HIS A 190 -23.62 -10.58 9.18
CA HIS A 190 -22.70 -10.78 8.05
C HIS A 190 -21.24 -10.52 8.42
N GLY A 191 -20.97 -9.55 9.32
CA GLY A 191 -19.63 -9.30 9.86
C GLY A 191 -19.10 -10.48 10.68
N GLN A 192 -19.97 -11.15 11.45
CA GLN A 192 -19.61 -12.34 12.23
C GLN A 192 -19.14 -13.51 11.34
N ASN A 193 -19.68 -13.61 10.12
CA ASN A 193 -19.44 -14.72 9.21
C ASN A 193 -18.29 -14.48 8.21
N TRP A 194 -17.49 -13.43 8.38
CA TRP A 194 -16.46 -13.03 7.40
C TRP A 194 -15.39 -14.09 7.15
N LYS A 195 -15.09 -14.95 8.13
CA LYS A 195 -14.19 -16.10 7.94
C LYS A 195 -14.66 -17.04 6.82
N SER A 196 -15.97 -17.26 6.70
CA SER A 196 -16.54 -18.14 5.66
C SER A 196 -16.41 -17.54 4.25
N MET A 197 -16.45 -16.22 4.14
CA MET A 197 -16.25 -15.52 2.87
C MET A 197 -14.78 -15.50 2.44
N VAL A 198 -13.86 -15.33 3.40
CA VAL A 198 -12.42 -15.39 3.13
C VAL A 198 -12.02 -16.78 2.61
N TYR A 199 -12.53 -17.85 3.23
CA TYR A 199 -12.22 -19.24 2.87
C TYR A 199 -13.34 -19.92 2.05
N SER A 200 -14.14 -19.15 1.32
CA SER A 200 -15.19 -19.70 0.48
C SER A 200 -14.57 -20.62 -0.60
N PRO A 201 -15.17 -21.80 -0.89
CA PRO A 201 -14.74 -22.62 -2.02
C PRO A 201 -14.91 -21.90 -3.37
N ASP A 202 -15.77 -20.89 -3.44
CA ASP A 202 -16.03 -20.10 -4.65
C ASP A 202 -15.07 -18.91 -4.81
N ARG A 203 -14.06 -18.78 -3.94
CA ARG A 203 -13.09 -17.68 -4.00
C ARG A 203 -12.22 -17.81 -5.25
N ILE A 204 -12.15 -16.74 -6.05
CA ILE A 204 -11.19 -16.63 -7.15
C ILE A 204 -9.77 -16.51 -6.56
N LEU A 205 -8.94 -17.54 -6.77
CA LEU A 205 -7.58 -17.65 -6.22
C LEU A 205 -6.50 -17.14 -7.16
N THR A 206 -6.75 -17.21 -8.47
CA THR A 206 -5.80 -16.78 -9.52
C THR A 206 -6.56 -16.03 -10.61
N PRO A 207 -5.87 -15.22 -11.42
CA PRO A 207 -6.44 -14.71 -12.65
C PRO A 207 -6.98 -15.85 -13.52
N LEU A 208 -8.10 -15.59 -14.19
CA LEU A 208 -8.80 -16.54 -15.05
C LEU A 208 -9.05 -15.89 -16.41
N LYS A 209 -8.84 -16.66 -17.48
CA LYS A 209 -9.11 -16.27 -18.86
C LYS A 209 -10.15 -17.21 -19.45
N ARG A 210 -11.08 -16.69 -20.23
CA ARG A 210 -12.04 -17.53 -20.94
C ARG A 210 -11.31 -18.31 -22.05
N VAL A 211 -11.51 -19.63 -22.10
CA VAL A 211 -10.72 -20.58 -22.94
C VAL A 211 -10.74 -20.29 -24.44
N ASP A 212 -11.80 -19.65 -24.93
CA ASP A 212 -12.01 -19.30 -26.33
C ASP A 212 -11.92 -17.78 -26.56
N PHE A 213 -11.18 -17.06 -25.72
CA PHE A 213 -10.88 -15.64 -25.91
C PHE A 213 -9.47 -15.43 -26.45
N ASP A 214 -9.36 -15.00 -27.70
CA ASP A 214 -8.11 -14.49 -28.28
C ASP A 214 -8.22 -12.96 -28.51
N PRO A 215 -7.43 -12.12 -27.79
CA PRO A 215 -7.45 -10.68 -28.00
C PRO A 215 -6.97 -10.26 -29.40
N ASN A 216 -6.13 -11.08 -30.05
CA ASN A 216 -5.54 -10.84 -31.37
C ASN A 216 -6.21 -11.62 -32.51
N GLY A 217 -7.27 -12.35 -32.20
CA GLY A 217 -7.97 -13.21 -33.14
C GLY A 217 -9.47 -13.27 -32.83
N GLU A 218 -10.00 -14.49 -32.77
CA GLU A 218 -11.42 -14.70 -32.51
C GLU A 218 -11.78 -14.44 -31.04
N ARG A 219 -12.46 -13.31 -30.80
CA ARG A 219 -12.89 -12.91 -29.46
C ARG A 219 -14.10 -13.69 -28.95
N ASN A 220 -14.86 -14.35 -29.82
CA ASN A 220 -16.03 -15.20 -29.48
C ASN A 220 -17.01 -14.58 -28.46
N ILE A 221 -17.48 -13.35 -28.72
CA ILE A 221 -18.34 -12.60 -27.78
C ILE A 221 -19.66 -13.32 -27.46
N GLN A 222 -20.17 -14.14 -28.38
CA GLN A 222 -21.39 -14.94 -28.27
C GLN A 222 -21.30 -16.08 -27.23
N ASN A 223 -20.09 -16.39 -26.77
CA ASN A 223 -19.80 -17.45 -25.82
C ASN A 223 -19.59 -16.94 -24.37
N ARG A 224 -19.70 -15.63 -24.13
CA ARG A 224 -19.68 -15.06 -22.77
C ARG A 224 -20.84 -15.64 -21.95
N GLY A 225 -20.53 -16.17 -20.76
CA GLY A 225 -21.49 -16.88 -19.90
C GLY A 225 -21.76 -18.34 -20.28
N LYS A 226 -21.03 -18.91 -21.26
CA LYS A 226 -21.15 -20.31 -21.71
C LYS A 226 -19.83 -21.06 -21.64
N SER A 227 -18.76 -20.50 -22.21
CA SER A 227 -17.44 -21.13 -22.22
C SER A 227 -16.79 -21.11 -20.83
N GLY A 228 -15.96 -22.12 -20.56
CA GLY A 228 -15.18 -22.21 -19.32
C GLY A 228 -14.01 -21.24 -19.24
N TYR A 229 -13.25 -21.36 -18.16
CA TYR A 229 -12.09 -20.54 -17.88
C TYR A 229 -10.86 -21.40 -17.58
N GLU A 230 -9.70 -20.89 -17.93
CA GLU A 230 -8.39 -21.44 -17.59
C GLU A 230 -7.63 -20.47 -16.68
N PRO A 231 -6.84 -20.97 -15.72
CA PRO A 231 -5.96 -20.12 -14.93
C PRO A 231 -4.82 -19.58 -15.78
N ILE A 232 -4.52 -18.30 -15.61
CA ILE A 232 -3.38 -17.62 -16.23
C ILE A 232 -2.53 -16.92 -15.17
N SER A 233 -1.32 -16.52 -15.54
CA SER A 233 -0.46 -15.74 -14.66
C SER A 233 -0.97 -14.31 -14.48
N TRP A 234 -0.51 -13.63 -13.43
CA TRP A 234 -0.77 -12.20 -13.26
C TRP A 234 -0.16 -11.37 -14.39
N ASP A 235 1.05 -11.70 -14.83
CA ASP A 235 1.72 -10.99 -15.93
C ASP A 235 0.91 -11.09 -17.22
N GLU A 236 0.46 -12.30 -17.59
CA GLU A 236 -0.39 -12.49 -18.78
C GLU A 236 -1.71 -11.72 -18.67
N ALA A 237 -2.36 -11.75 -17.51
CA ALA A 237 -3.62 -11.05 -17.29
C ALA A 237 -3.44 -9.52 -17.40
N LEU A 238 -2.40 -8.99 -16.76
CA LEU A 238 -2.09 -7.57 -16.74
C LEU A 238 -1.66 -7.08 -18.13
N ASP A 239 -0.81 -7.82 -18.84
CA ASP A 239 -0.39 -7.48 -20.20
C ASP A 239 -1.60 -7.42 -21.16
N MET A 240 -2.51 -8.39 -21.04
CA MET A 240 -3.71 -8.43 -21.87
C MET A 240 -4.65 -7.24 -21.59
N VAL A 241 -4.90 -6.94 -20.31
CA VAL A 241 -5.78 -5.82 -19.92
C VAL A 241 -5.13 -4.47 -20.24
N ALA A 242 -3.86 -4.29 -19.91
CA ALA A 242 -3.12 -3.05 -20.18
C ALA A 242 -2.98 -2.80 -21.69
N GLY A 243 -2.70 -3.86 -22.47
CA GLY A 243 -2.64 -3.79 -23.93
C GLY A 243 -3.97 -3.32 -24.55
N GLU A 244 -5.10 -3.85 -24.08
CA GLU A 244 -6.41 -3.40 -24.54
C GLU A 244 -6.74 -1.98 -24.09
N ILE A 245 -6.41 -1.58 -22.86
CA ILE A 245 -6.56 -0.20 -22.39
C ILE A 245 -5.77 0.77 -23.29
N GLN A 246 -4.50 0.45 -23.58
CA GLN A 246 -3.66 1.27 -24.45
C GLN A 246 -4.20 1.33 -25.88
N ARG A 247 -4.62 0.20 -26.44
CA ARG A 247 -5.22 0.12 -27.78
C ARG A 247 -6.48 0.97 -27.88
N VAL A 248 -7.41 0.80 -26.95
CA VAL A 248 -8.70 1.51 -26.95
C VAL A 248 -8.48 3.02 -26.72
N LYS A 249 -7.59 3.39 -25.80
CA LYS A 249 -7.22 4.80 -25.58
C LYS A 249 -6.61 5.44 -26.83
N ARG A 250 -5.74 4.73 -27.55
CA ARG A 250 -5.10 5.22 -28.78
C ARG A 250 -6.09 5.35 -29.94
N ASP A 251 -6.92 4.32 -30.15
CA ASP A 251 -7.74 4.20 -31.36
C ASP A 251 -9.09 4.95 -31.24
N TYR A 252 -9.64 5.08 -30.02
CA TYR A 252 -10.98 5.64 -29.78
C TYR A 252 -11.04 6.72 -28.69
N GLY A 253 -9.93 6.95 -27.98
CA GLY A 253 -9.88 7.87 -26.84
C GLY A 253 -10.39 7.26 -25.53
N PRO A 254 -10.04 7.86 -24.38
CA PRO A 254 -10.34 7.31 -23.05
C PRO A 254 -11.84 7.22 -22.74
N GLY A 255 -12.67 8.09 -23.32
CA GLY A 255 -14.13 8.07 -23.13
C GLY A 255 -14.86 6.90 -23.81
N SER A 256 -14.13 5.96 -24.42
CA SER A 256 -14.70 4.70 -24.93
C SER A 256 -14.60 3.55 -23.93
N MET A 257 -13.88 3.75 -22.81
CA MET A 257 -13.76 2.78 -21.73
C MET A 257 -14.70 3.15 -20.61
N ALA A 258 -15.67 2.29 -20.30
CA ALA A 258 -16.55 2.46 -19.16
C ALA A 258 -15.99 1.77 -17.92
N SER A 259 -16.10 2.42 -16.76
CA SER A 259 -15.81 1.83 -15.45
C SER A 259 -17.03 1.92 -14.55
N SER A 260 -17.33 0.83 -13.83
CA SER A 260 -18.37 0.78 -12.81
C SER A 260 -17.91 -0.08 -11.64
N HIS A 261 -18.48 0.16 -10.48
CA HIS A 261 -18.29 -0.59 -9.23
C HIS A 261 -19.66 -0.84 -8.59
N GLY A 262 -19.75 -1.62 -7.52
CA GLY A 262 -20.99 -1.66 -6.71
C GLY A 262 -21.10 -0.44 -5.79
N SER A 263 -22.30 -0.13 -5.28
CA SER A 263 -22.50 0.95 -4.28
C SER A 263 -21.70 0.72 -2.99
N HIS A 264 -21.46 -0.54 -2.64
CA HIS A 264 -20.70 -0.92 -1.46
C HIS A 264 -19.46 -1.74 -1.82
N HIS A 265 -18.44 -1.65 -0.97
CA HIS A 265 -17.18 -2.36 -1.12
C HIS A 265 -16.70 -2.89 0.23
N THR A 266 -15.67 -3.74 0.24
CA THR A 266 -15.03 -4.16 1.50
C THR A 266 -14.48 -2.96 2.24
N PHE A 267 -14.72 -2.88 3.55
CA PHE A 267 -14.26 -1.80 4.41
C PHE A 267 -12.74 -1.57 4.28
N GLY A 268 -12.35 -0.30 4.16
CA GLY A 268 -10.95 0.14 4.22
C GLY A 268 -10.73 1.39 3.38
N ASN A 269 -10.39 2.51 4.03
CA ASN A 269 -10.40 3.83 3.38
C ASN A 269 -9.49 3.93 2.15
N VAL A 270 -8.29 3.34 2.21
CA VAL A 270 -7.33 3.37 1.09
C VAL A 270 -7.76 2.44 -0.05
N GLY A 271 -8.28 1.26 0.29
CA GLY A 271 -8.70 0.26 -0.70
C GLY A 271 -10.13 0.44 -1.22
N TYR A 272 -10.91 1.38 -0.65
CA TYR A 272 -12.28 1.64 -1.06
C TYR A 272 -12.33 2.16 -2.51
N TYR A 273 -13.44 1.92 -3.21
CA TYR A 273 -13.57 2.32 -4.60
C TYR A 273 -13.43 3.85 -4.80
N LEU A 274 -13.91 4.64 -3.83
CA LEU A 274 -13.76 6.11 -3.80
C LEU A 274 -12.29 6.57 -3.73
N SER A 275 -11.36 5.68 -3.37
CA SER A 275 -9.93 5.96 -3.27
C SER A 275 -9.15 5.24 -4.37
N ALA A 276 -8.94 3.93 -4.25
CA ALA A 276 -8.05 3.18 -5.14
C ALA A 276 -8.57 3.10 -6.58
N ASN A 277 -9.85 2.77 -6.77
CA ASN A 277 -10.44 2.65 -8.11
C ASN A 277 -10.49 4.02 -8.83
N PHE A 278 -10.98 5.06 -8.15
CA PHE A 278 -11.02 6.41 -8.73
C PHE A 278 -9.63 6.94 -9.05
N ARG A 279 -8.64 6.75 -8.17
CA ARG A 279 -7.26 7.14 -8.47
C ARG A 279 -6.75 6.45 -9.74
N PHE A 280 -6.94 5.14 -9.87
CA PHE A 280 -6.48 4.40 -11.04
C PHE A 280 -7.21 4.83 -12.31
N MET A 281 -8.54 4.83 -12.30
CA MET A 281 -9.34 5.11 -13.49
C MET A 281 -9.22 6.57 -13.96
N ASN A 282 -9.04 7.53 -13.05
CA ASN A 282 -8.76 8.92 -13.43
C ASN A 282 -7.40 9.08 -14.14
N LEU A 283 -6.39 8.28 -13.79
CA LEU A 283 -5.10 8.28 -14.49
C LEU A 283 -5.19 7.63 -15.87
N VAL A 284 -5.97 6.55 -15.98
CA VAL A 284 -6.22 5.87 -17.27
C VAL A 284 -7.03 6.77 -18.20
N GLY A 285 -8.07 7.41 -17.65
CA GLY A 285 -9.15 8.11 -18.35
C GLY A 285 -10.27 7.13 -18.69
N HIS A 286 -11.52 7.46 -18.34
CA HIS A 286 -12.68 6.61 -18.59
C HIS A 286 -13.98 7.43 -18.64
N THR A 287 -15.06 6.80 -19.11
CA THR A 287 -16.43 7.23 -18.87
C THR A 287 -16.88 6.70 -17.52
N GLU A 288 -17.23 7.62 -16.63
CA GLU A 288 -17.80 7.32 -15.32
C GLU A 288 -19.26 6.86 -15.46
N ILE A 289 -19.60 5.78 -14.76
CA ILE A 289 -20.97 5.31 -14.64
C ILE A 289 -21.48 5.73 -13.27
N HIS A 290 -22.40 6.69 -13.25
CA HIS A 290 -23.08 7.11 -12.03
C HIS A 290 -24.17 6.12 -11.65
N HIS A 291 -24.16 5.70 -10.39
CA HIS A 291 -25.19 4.85 -9.81
C HIS A 291 -26.36 5.70 -9.34
N ASN A 292 -27.56 5.12 -9.27
CA ASN A 292 -28.66 5.75 -8.56
C ASN A 292 -28.36 5.73 -7.04
N PRO A 293 -28.75 6.78 -6.29
CA PRO A 293 -28.50 6.82 -4.85
C PRO A 293 -29.31 5.73 -4.15
N ASP A 294 -28.64 4.88 -3.36
CA ASP A 294 -29.23 3.73 -2.68
C ASP A 294 -28.81 3.57 -1.20
N SER A 295 -27.91 4.42 -0.67
CA SER A 295 -27.41 4.30 0.71
C SER A 295 -26.77 5.59 1.29
N TRP A 296 -26.01 5.44 2.39
CA TRP A 296 -25.37 6.51 3.17
C TRP A 296 -24.34 7.34 2.38
N GLU A 297 -23.80 6.80 1.27
CA GLU A 297 -22.82 7.48 0.43
C GLU A 297 -23.37 8.79 -0.19
N GLY A 298 -24.69 9.04 -0.11
CA GLY A 298 -25.29 10.32 -0.48
C GLY A 298 -25.33 10.55 -2.00
N TRP A 299 -25.61 11.79 -2.38
CA TRP A 299 -25.73 12.20 -3.79
C TRP A 299 -24.33 12.27 -4.43
N TYR A 300 -24.14 11.57 -5.56
CA TYR A 300 -22.92 11.58 -6.37
C TYR A 300 -22.80 12.84 -7.23
#